data_AF-A0A935PI79-F1
#
_entry.id   AF-A0A935PI79-F1
#
_cell.length_a   1.000
_cell.length_b   1.000
_cell.length_c   1.000
_cell.angle_alpha   90.00
_cell.angle_beta   90.00
_cell.angle_gamma   90.00
#
_symmetry.space_group_name_H-M   'P 1'
#
loop_
_entity.id
_entity.type
_entity.pdbx_description
1 polymer ?
#
loop_
_entity_poly.entity_id
_entity_poly.type
_entity_poly.pdbx_seq_one_letter_code
_entity_poly.pdbx_strand_id
1 'polypeptide(L)'
;MMQDSQTGRMLNCDEVMQQLWDYLDGELTPERMAAIAAHLSGCERCMPRHDFEREFLQAVRAVRDQHSPTTEQRDRVMAVLRANGLPGGQFQ
;
A
#
# COMPACT_ATOMS: atom_id res chain seq x y z
N MET A 1 -3.65 -26.14 20.13
CA MET A 1 -4.17 -26.78 18.90
C MET A 1 -4.04 -25.76 17.79
N MET A 2 -3.66 -26.19 16.58
CA MET A 2 -3.30 -25.42 15.37
C MET A 2 -1.83 -25.05 15.23
N GLN A 3 -0.98 -26.06 15.06
CA GLN A 3 0.25 -25.94 14.28
C GLN A 3 0.32 -27.13 13.32
N ASP A 4 0.96 -26.88 12.17
CA ASP A 4 1.37 -27.79 11.10
C ASP A 4 0.39 -28.05 9.94
N SER A 5 0.78 -27.54 8.77
CA SER A 5 0.95 -28.34 7.54
C SER A 5 1.73 -27.56 6.48
N GLN A 6 3.03 -27.84 6.36
CA GLN A 6 3.86 -27.46 5.21
C GLN A 6 3.61 -28.43 4.05
N THR A 7 3.24 -27.90 2.88
CA THR A 7 3.46 -28.57 1.58
C THR A 7 3.76 -27.51 0.51
N GLY A 8 5.05 -27.32 0.20
CA GLY A 8 5.58 -26.73 -1.04
C GLY A 8 5.20 -25.28 -1.40
N ARG A 9 6.10 -24.32 -1.18
CA ARG A 9 6.14 -22.98 -1.84
C ARG A 9 4.76 -22.32 -2.07
N MET A 10 3.91 -22.28 -1.06
CA MET A 10 2.69 -21.47 -1.00
C MET A 10 2.67 -20.76 0.35
N LEU A 11 2.52 -19.42 0.33
CA LEU A 11 2.44 -18.60 1.53
C LEU A 11 1.28 -19.06 2.41
N ASN A 12 1.48 -19.06 3.73
CA ASN A 12 0.40 -19.35 4.67
C ASN A 12 -0.41 -18.08 5.00
N CYS A 13 -1.58 -18.26 5.61
CA CYS A 13 -2.47 -17.13 5.92
C CYS A 13 -1.81 -16.12 6.88
N ASP A 14 -1.03 -16.57 7.85
CA ASP A 14 -0.43 -15.67 8.84
C ASP A 14 0.67 -14.81 8.21
N GLU A 15 1.48 -15.38 7.30
CA GLU A 15 2.47 -14.65 6.50
C GLU A 15 1.81 -13.61 5.60
N VAL A 16 0.72 -13.97 4.91
CA VAL A 16 -0.05 -13.03 4.08
C VAL A 16 -0.59 -11.88 4.92
N MET A 17 -1.13 -12.18 6.10
CA MET A 17 -1.69 -11.16 7.00
C MET A 17 -0.61 -10.25 7.59
N GLN A 18 0.59 -10.76 7.85
CA GLN A 18 1.73 -9.95 8.30
C GLN A 18 2.23 -8.98 7.23
N GLN A 19 2.15 -9.38 5.95
CA GLN A 19 2.65 -8.62 4.81
C GLN A 19 1.56 -7.88 4.03
N LEU A 20 0.31 -7.88 4.52
CA LEU A 20 -0.83 -7.39 3.77
C LEU A 20 -0.75 -5.88 3.49
N TRP A 21 -0.24 -5.09 4.45
CA TRP A 21 -0.04 -3.66 4.28
C TRP A 21 1.08 -3.36 3.27
N ASP A 22 2.25 -4.00 3.43
CA ASP A 22 3.36 -3.87 2.47
C ASP A 22 2.93 -4.28 1.04
N TYR A 23 2.04 -5.28 0.93
CA TYR A 23 1.42 -5.68 -0.33
C TYR A 23 0.49 -4.58 -0.89
N LEU A 24 -0.37 -3.99 -0.06
CA LEU A 24 -1.28 -2.90 -0.46
C LEU A 24 -0.53 -1.63 -0.86
N ASP A 25 0.60 -1.36 -0.23
CA ASP A 25 1.48 -0.22 -0.54
C ASP A 25 2.42 -0.50 -1.72
N GLY A 26 2.55 -1.77 -2.14
CA GLY A 26 3.38 -2.18 -3.27
C GLY A 26 4.89 -2.18 -2.96
N GLU A 27 5.25 -2.35 -1.69
CA GLU A 27 6.63 -2.27 -1.19
C GLU A 27 7.36 -3.63 -1.18
N LEU A 28 6.68 -4.70 -1.61
CA LEU A 28 7.25 -6.04 -1.67
C LEU A 28 7.94 -6.31 -3.01
N THR A 29 8.81 -7.33 -3.03
CA THR A 29 9.43 -7.79 -4.29
C THR A 29 8.36 -8.33 -5.25
N PRO A 30 8.57 -8.26 -6.58
CA PRO A 30 7.60 -8.77 -7.56
C PRO A 30 7.18 -10.22 -7.32
N GLU A 31 8.12 -11.06 -6.87
CA GLU A 31 7.85 -12.47 -6.55
C GLU A 31 6.92 -12.61 -5.33
N ARG A 32 7.05 -11.71 -4.34
CA ARG A 32 6.19 -11.69 -3.14
C ARG A 32 4.82 -11.14 -3.46
N MET A 33 4.75 -10.07 -4.25
CA MET A 33 3.49 -9.55 -4.77
C MET A 33 2.68 -10.64 -5.48
N ALA A 34 3.32 -11.40 -6.37
CA ALA A 34 2.67 -12.49 -7.10
C ALA A 34 2.21 -13.64 -6.17
N ALA A 35 3.04 -14.00 -5.18
CA ALA A 35 2.70 -15.07 -4.24
C ALA A 35 1.52 -14.71 -3.33
N ILE A 36 1.47 -13.47 -2.83
CA ILE A 36 0.35 -12.98 -2.00
C ILE A 36 -0.92 -12.89 -2.84
N ALA A 37 -0.85 -12.33 -4.05
CA ALA A 37 -2.00 -12.24 -4.96
C ALA A 37 -2.59 -13.63 -5.27
N ALA A 38 -1.74 -14.62 -5.52
CA ALA A 38 -2.17 -16.00 -5.73
C ALA A 38 -2.90 -16.57 -4.49
N HIS A 39 -2.37 -16.34 -3.28
CA HIS A 39 -3.02 -16.77 -2.04
C HIS A 39 -4.39 -16.09 -1.85
N LEU A 40 -4.46 -14.76 -2.02
CA LEU A 40 -5.70 -14.00 -1.85
C LEU A 40 -6.79 -14.49 -2.82
N SER A 41 -6.42 -14.82 -4.07
CA SER A 41 -7.37 -15.31 -5.08
C SER A 41 -8.05 -16.64 -4.74
N GLY A 42 -7.40 -17.47 -3.90
CA GLY A 42 -7.88 -18.80 -3.54
C GLY A 42 -8.28 -18.97 -2.07
N CYS A 43 -8.15 -17.94 -1.23
CA CYS A 43 -8.36 -18.04 0.21
C CYS A 43 -9.58 -17.23 0.70
N GLU A 44 -10.67 -17.94 1.03
CA GLU A 44 -11.90 -17.34 1.57
C GLU A 44 -11.70 -16.65 2.93
N ARG A 45 -10.64 -17.00 3.68
CA ARG A 45 -10.32 -16.38 4.97
C ARG A 45 -9.61 -15.04 4.82
N CYS A 46 -8.70 -14.93 3.86
CA CYS A 46 -7.84 -13.75 3.69
C CYS A 46 -8.51 -12.68 2.82
N MET A 47 -9.33 -13.08 1.84
CA MET A 47 -9.99 -12.14 0.93
C MET A 47 -10.82 -11.05 1.64
N PRO A 48 -11.69 -11.36 2.62
CA PRO A 48 -12.48 -10.34 3.30
C PRO A 48 -11.63 -9.31 4.03
N ARG A 49 -10.46 -9.73 4.57
CA ARG A 49 -9.53 -8.82 5.21
C ARG A 49 -8.90 -7.87 4.19
N HIS A 50 -8.37 -8.41 3.10
CA HIS A 50 -7.79 -7.63 2.03
C HIS A 50 -8.79 -6.60 1.47
N ASP A 51 -10.04 -7.01 1.25
CA ASP A 51 -11.09 -6.09 0.79
C ASP A 51 -11.34 -4.97 1.80
N PHE A 52 -11.47 -5.30 3.08
CA PHE A 52 -11.65 -4.27 4.12
C PHE A 52 -10.50 -3.27 4.16
N GLU A 53 -9.25 -3.73 4.13
CA GLU A 53 -8.09 -2.84 4.18
C GLU A 53 -7.96 -1.98 2.91
N ARG A 54 -8.29 -2.54 1.75
CA ARG A 54 -8.36 -1.78 0.49
C ARG A 54 -9.43 -0.69 0.55
N GLU A 55 -10.62 -1.00 1.05
CA GLU A 55 -11.71 -0.02 1.22
C GLU A 55 -11.33 1.05 2.25
N PHE A 56 -10.65 0.67 3.33
CA PHE A 56 -10.11 1.62 4.30
C PHE A 56 -9.13 2.61 3.65
N LEU A 57 -8.16 2.12 2.85
CA LEU A 57 -7.23 2.97 2.12
C LEU A 57 -7.94 3.89 1.12
N GLN A 58 -9.00 3.42 0.46
CA GLN A 58 -9.83 4.26 -0.41
C GLN A 58 -10.51 5.38 0.38
N ALA A 59 -11.07 5.09 1.55
CA ALA A 59 -11.68 6.10 2.41
C ALA A 59 -10.66 7.17 2.87
N VAL A 60 -9.45 6.75 3.26
CA VAL A 60 -8.37 7.67 3.64
C VAL A 60 -7.97 8.56 2.45
N ARG A 61 -7.85 7.99 1.24
CA ARG A 61 -7.55 8.75 0.01
C ARG A 61 -8.65 9.77 -0.29
N ALA A 62 -9.91 9.41 -0.11
CA ALA A 62 -11.04 10.32 -0.33
C ALA A 62 -11.00 11.53 0.61
N VAL A 63 -10.63 11.34 1.88
CA VAL A 63 -10.47 12.44 2.84
C VAL A 63 -9.31 13.36 2.43
N ARG A 64 -8.17 12.79 2.03
CA ARG A 64 -7.05 13.58 1.50
C ARG A 64 -7.48 14.44 0.31
N ASP A 65 -8.24 13.87 -0.62
CA ASP A 65 -8.64 14.56 -1.84
C ASP A 65 -9.60 15.73 -1.53
N GLN A 66 -10.49 15.59 -0.54
CA GLN A 66 -11.35 16.66 -0.02
C GLN A 66 -10.56 17.82 0.61
N HIS A 67 -9.41 17.52 1.22
CA HIS A 67 -8.54 18.50 1.87
C HIS A 67 -7.28 18.82 1.05
N SER A 68 -7.35 18.65 -0.26
CA SER A 68 -6.24 18.98 -1.15
C SER A 68 -5.88 20.46 -1.04
N PRO A 69 -4.59 20.80 -0.88
CA PRO A 69 -4.18 22.20 -0.80
C PRO A 69 -4.55 22.92 -2.09
N THR A 70 -4.88 24.20 -1.98
CA THR A 70 -5.12 25.05 -3.15
C THR A 70 -3.83 25.24 -3.94
N THR A 71 -3.94 25.62 -5.22
CA THR A 71 -2.77 25.94 -6.05
C THR A 71 -1.91 27.02 -5.38
N GLU A 72 -2.52 28.03 -4.79
CA GLU A 72 -1.82 29.10 -4.07
C GLU A 72 -1.01 28.59 -2.85
N GLN A 73 -1.60 27.68 -2.06
CA GLN A 73 -0.90 27.06 -0.93
C GLN A 73 0.31 26.24 -1.41
N ARG A 74 0.16 25.49 -2.51
CA ARG A 74 1.28 24.75 -3.13
C ARG A 74 2.35 25.70 -3.63
N ASP A 75 1.99 26.75 -4.35
CA ASP A 75 2.93 27.73 -4.91
C ASP A 75 3.74 28.43 -3.83
N ARG A 76 3.09 28.80 -2.73
CA ARG A 76 3.75 29.39 -1.55
C ARG A 76 4.79 28.43 -0.95
N VAL A 77 4.43 27.17 -0.72
CA VAL A 77 5.36 26.16 -0.20
C VAL A 77 6.52 25.96 -1.16
N MET A 78 6.26 25.82 -2.46
CA MET A 78 7.30 25.64 -3.48
C MET A 78 8.23 26.84 -3.60
N ALA A 79 7.72 28.07 -3.45
CA ALA A 79 8.55 29.28 -3.44
C ALA A 79 9.51 29.29 -2.25
N VAL A 80 9.03 28.93 -1.05
CA VAL A 80 9.88 28.84 0.16
C VAL A 80 10.93 27.75 0.00
N LEU A 81 10.55 26.57 -0.51
CA LEU A 81 11.50 25.47 -0.74
C LEU A 81 12.61 25.85 -1.75
N ARG A 82 12.25 26.50 -2.86
CA ARG A 82 13.22 27.00 -3.85
C ARG A 82 14.16 28.06 -3.26
N ALA A 83 13.63 28.99 -2.47
CA ALA A 83 14.43 30.01 -1.80
C ALA A 83 15.43 29.43 -0.79
N ASN A 84 15.17 28.24 -0.24
CA ASN A 84 16.04 27.55 0.72
C ASN A 84 16.87 26.42 0.09
N GLY A 85 17.03 26.42 -1.24
CA GLY A 85 17.98 25.55 -1.92
C GLY A 85 17.45 24.21 -2.41
N LEU A 86 16.12 24.00 -2.46
CA LEU A 86 15.56 22.88 -3.22
C LEU A 86 15.71 23.19 -4.73
N PRO A 87 16.55 22.45 -5.49
CA PRO A 87 16.63 22.67 -6.93
C PRO A 87 15.25 22.38 -7.54
N GLY A 88 14.80 23.24 -8.45
CA GLY A 88 13.53 23.06 -9.16
C GLY A 88 13.56 21.73 -9.93
N GLY A 89 12.99 20.68 -9.34
CA GLY A 89 13.08 19.33 -9.84
C GLY A 89 12.40 19.18 -11.20
N GLN A 90 13.22 18.95 -12.21
CA GLN A 90 12.86 18.23 -13.43
C GLN A 90 12.67 16.77 -13.00
N PHE A 91 11.49 16.41 -12.53
CA PHE A 91 11.15 15.00 -12.33
C PHE A 91 10.79 14.44 -13.71
N GLN A 92 11.72 13.65 -14.27
CA GLN A 92 11.56 12.96 -15.54
C GLN A 92 10.81 11.64 -15.36
#